data_AF-A0A922CYQ3-F1
#
_entry.id   AF-A0A922CYQ3-F1
#
_cell.length_a   1.000
_cell.length_b   1.000
_cell.length_c   1.000
_cell.angle_alpha   90.00
_cell.angle_beta   90.00
_cell.angle_gamma   90.00
#
_symmetry.space_group_name_H-M   'P 1'
#
loop_
_entity.id
_entity.type
_entity.pdbx_description
1 polymer ?
#
loop_
_entity_poly.entity_id
_entity_poly.type
_entity_poly.pdbx_seq_one_letter_code
_entity_poly.pdbx_strand_id
1 'polypeptide(L)'
;MPKGKRKGKFEHRRTEEKIYSSDEDAGIDMTIDNCSETSGQSDLKSAHDDAENEQEKLEEKVLEMIDALSARSNAARAGAMVSLRNALQRRHLAAVLCNQRATLADHLAKALRRGRDGERRAAAGLAPLLALQIGEEGVEEFVNEIRPELAAAAADKSASLETRTEVMSQTFTYV
;
A
#
# COMPACT_ATOMS: atom_id res chain seq x y z
N MET A 1 37.45 27.63 -39.57
CA MET A 1 37.09 27.38 -40.99
C MET A 1 37.01 25.86 -41.21
N PRO A 2 35.85 25.29 -41.64
CA PRO A 2 35.66 23.83 -41.79
C PRO A 2 35.43 23.37 -43.25
N LYS A 3 35.78 22.11 -43.57
CA LYS A 3 35.25 21.31 -44.71
C LYS A 3 35.23 19.83 -44.29
N GLY A 4 34.07 19.21 -44.03
CA GLY A 4 33.27 18.37 -44.95
C GLY A 4 33.31 16.90 -44.46
N LYS A 5 32.40 15.94 -44.67
CA LYS A 5 31.07 15.67 -45.28
C LYS A 5 30.61 14.32 -44.65
N ARG A 6 29.33 13.98 -44.43
CA ARG A 6 28.34 13.26 -45.29
C ARG A 6 27.18 12.87 -44.34
N LYS A 7 25.91 13.24 -44.48
CA LYS A 7 24.82 12.99 -45.47
C LYS A 7 24.08 11.65 -45.30
N GLY A 8 22.79 11.76 -44.95
CA GLY A 8 21.74 10.74 -45.14
C GLY A 8 20.39 11.21 -44.57
N LYS A 9 19.56 11.85 -45.39
CA LYS A 9 18.14 12.19 -45.14
C LYS A 9 17.29 11.41 -46.13
N PHE A 10 16.10 10.97 -45.73
CA PHE A 10 14.95 10.88 -46.64
C PHE A 10 13.64 11.10 -45.85
N GLU A 11 12.91 12.15 -46.23
CA GLU A 11 11.44 12.16 -46.21
C GLU A 11 10.96 12.00 -47.65
N HIS A 12 9.80 11.38 -47.86
CA HIS A 12 8.73 11.99 -48.67
C HIS A 12 7.42 11.19 -48.61
N ARG A 13 6.41 11.87 -48.08
CA ARG A 13 4.96 11.69 -48.27
C ARG A 13 4.58 11.87 -49.75
N ARG A 14 3.77 10.97 -50.32
CA ARG A 14 2.72 11.33 -51.30
C ARG A 14 1.73 10.19 -51.55
N THR A 15 0.48 10.44 -51.15
CA THR A 15 -0.74 9.79 -51.61
C THR A 15 -1.05 10.27 -53.03
N GLU A 16 -1.43 9.38 -53.95
CA GLU A 16 -2.42 9.67 -55.00
C GLU A 16 -2.81 8.38 -55.75
N GLU A 17 -4.10 8.34 -56.08
CA GLU A 17 -4.91 7.24 -56.57
C GLU A 17 -4.81 7.04 -58.08
N LYS A 18 -5.17 5.82 -58.53
CA LYS A 18 -6.09 5.47 -59.64
C LYS A 18 -5.55 4.37 -60.54
N ILE A 19 -6.22 3.23 -60.55
CA ILE A 19 -6.51 2.49 -61.78
C ILE A 19 -7.97 2.00 -61.71
N TYR A 20 -8.73 2.28 -62.76
CA TYR A 20 -10.14 1.95 -62.98
C TYR A 20 -10.33 0.52 -63.52
N SER A 21 -11.45 -0.10 -63.10
CA SER A 21 -12.43 -0.89 -63.90
C SER A 21 -11.98 -2.06 -64.78
N SER A 22 -12.46 -3.28 -64.48
CA SER A 22 -13.14 -4.18 -65.45
C SER A 22 -13.78 -5.38 -64.73
N ASP A 23 -14.97 -5.76 -65.20
CA ASP A 23 -15.84 -6.84 -64.75
C ASP A 23 -15.29 -8.25 -65.11
N GLU A 24 -15.76 -9.25 -64.36
CA GLU A 24 -15.61 -10.71 -64.50
C GLU A 24 -14.26 -11.39 -64.15
N ASP A 25 -14.23 -12.13 -63.03
CA ASP A 25 -14.08 -13.61 -63.01
C ASP A 25 -13.88 -14.11 -61.56
N ALA A 26 -14.46 -15.28 -61.28
CA ALA A 26 -14.52 -15.90 -59.97
C ALA A 26 -13.15 -16.41 -59.51
N GLY A 27 -12.72 -15.98 -58.32
CA GLY A 27 -11.57 -16.54 -57.63
C GLY A 27 -11.73 -16.34 -56.13
N ILE A 28 -12.22 -17.38 -55.47
CA ILE A 28 -12.30 -17.49 -54.00
C ILE A 28 -10.87 -17.33 -53.46
N ASP A 29 -10.53 -16.14 -52.97
CA ASP A 29 -9.38 -15.97 -52.08
C ASP A 29 -9.91 -16.13 -50.66
N MET A 30 -9.74 -17.34 -50.12
CA MET A 30 -9.97 -17.60 -48.71
C MET A 30 -8.99 -16.73 -47.93
N THR A 31 -9.46 -15.56 -47.50
CA THR A 31 -8.84 -14.81 -46.44
C THR A 31 -8.66 -15.78 -45.28
N ILE A 32 -7.40 -16.16 -45.05
CA ILE A 32 -7.00 -16.79 -43.80
C ILE A 32 -7.13 -15.71 -42.75
N ASP A 33 -8.36 -15.49 -42.31
CA ASP A 33 -8.67 -14.80 -41.07
C ASP A 33 -8.13 -15.71 -39.98
N ASN A 34 -6.83 -15.56 -39.72
CA ASN A 34 -6.23 -15.95 -38.46
C ASN A 34 -6.79 -14.99 -37.39
N CYS A 35 -8.07 -15.14 -37.09
CA CYS A 35 -8.64 -14.74 -35.82
C CYS A 35 -7.78 -15.44 -34.77
N SER A 36 -6.83 -14.69 -34.21
CA SER A 36 -6.18 -15.06 -32.95
C SER A 36 -7.23 -14.98 -31.86
N GLU A 37 -8.08 -15.99 -31.81
CA GLU A 37 -8.83 -16.32 -30.61
C GLU A 37 -7.87 -17.06 -29.69
N THR A 38 -7.81 -16.61 -28.44
CA THR A 38 -7.07 -17.21 -27.31
C THR A 38 -5.62 -16.74 -27.07
N SER A 39 -5.46 -15.49 -26.64
CA SER A 39 -4.36 -15.10 -25.72
C SER A 39 -4.88 -14.41 -24.46
N GLY A 40 -6.10 -14.75 -24.02
CA GLY A 40 -6.70 -14.16 -22.82
C GLY A 40 -6.51 -14.95 -21.53
N GLN A 41 -6.17 -16.24 -21.59
CA GLN A 41 -6.14 -17.11 -20.40
C GLN A 41 -4.75 -17.27 -19.76
N SER A 42 -3.65 -17.12 -20.52
CA SER A 42 -2.29 -17.24 -19.96
C SER A 42 -1.85 -16.00 -19.20
N ASP A 43 -2.18 -14.81 -19.69
CA ASP A 43 -1.77 -13.54 -19.07
C ASP A 43 -2.50 -13.26 -17.75
N LEU A 44 -3.78 -13.68 -17.66
CA LEU A 44 -4.56 -13.55 -16.43
C LEU A 44 -4.04 -14.48 -15.32
N LYS A 45 -3.52 -15.66 -15.68
CA LYS A 45 -2.97 -16.63 -14.73
C LYS A 45 -1.64 -16.12 -14.16
N SER A 46 -0.72 -15.65 -14.99
CA SER A 46 0.56 -15.15 -14.50
C SER A 46 0.41 -13.85 -13.70
N ALA A 47 -0.44 -12.92 -14.13
CA ALA A 47 -0.67 -11.68 -13.40
C ALA A 47 -1.35 -11.92 -12.03
N HIS A 48 -2.18 -12.95 -11.92
CA HIS A 48 -2.81 -13.34 -10.65
C HIS A 48 -1.79 -13.98 -9.69
N ASP A 49 -1.00 -14.94 -10.18
CA ASP A 49 0.03 -15.62 -9.36
C ASP A 49 1.10 -14.61 -8.85
N ASP A 50 1.47 -13.63 -9.68
CA ASP A 50 2.40 -12.56 -9.28
C ASP A 50 1.79 -11.65 -8.19
N ALA A 51 0.51 -11.30 -8.31
CA ALA A 51 -0.18 -10.44 -7.33
C ALA A 51 -0.38 -11.14 -5.98
N GLU A 52 -0.69 -12.44 -5.97
CA GLU A 52 -0.80 -13.23 -4.72
C GLU A 52 0.56 -13.32 -4.00
N ASN A 53 1.63 -13.57 -4.75
CA ASN A 53 2.99 -13.61 -4.21
C ASN A 53 3.44 -12.24 -3.65
N GLU A 54 3.06 -11.13 -4.27
CA GLU A 54 3.32 -9.79 -3.74
C GLU A 54 2.56 -9.51 -2.44
N GLN A 55 1.32 -10.00 -2.33
CA GLN A 55 0.51 -9.88 -1.13
C GLN A 55 1.11 -10.68 0.03
N GLU A 56 1.51 -11.94 -0.19
CA GLU A 56 2.15 -12.77 0.85
C GLU A 56 3.43 -12.14 1.39
N LYS A 57 4.31 -11.65 0.49
CA LYS A 57 5.55 -10.95 0.89
C LYS A 57 5.27 -9.70 1.71
N LEU A 58 4.20 -8.98 1.40
CA LEU A 58 3.80 -7.81 2.15
C LEU A 58 3.31 -8.19 3.55
N GLU A 59 2.52 -9.26 3.67
CA GLU A 59 2.04 -9.78 4.94
C GLU A 59 3.19 -10.25 5.84
N GLU A 60 4.15 -10.99 5.28
CA GLU A 60 5.37 -11.40 5.98
C GLU A 60 6.14 -10.18 6.52
N LYS A 61 6.33 -9.16 5.67
CA LYS A 61 7.00 -7.93 6.08
C LYS A 61 6.26 -7.18 7.19
N VAL A 62 4.92 -7.24 7.21
CA VAL A 62 4.12 -6.66 8.29
C VAL A 62 4.29 -7.43 9.59
N LEU A 63 4.32 -8.77 9.53
CA LEU A 63 4.63 -9.59 10.70
C LEU A 63 6.02 -9.28 11.26
N GLU A 64 7.04 -9.12 10.41
CA GLU A 64 8.37 -8.69 10.85
C GLU A 64 8.35 -7.32 11.56
N MET A 65 7.55 -6.37 11.06
CA MET A 65 7.37 -5.07 11.72
C MET A 65 6.64 -5.18 13.06
N ILE A 66 5.69 -6.11 13.19
CA ILE A 66 5.01 -6.41 14.46
C ILE A 66 5.97 -7.02 15.46
N ASP A 67 6.82 -7.97 15.05
CA ASP A 67 7.85 -8.54 15.91
C ASP A 67 8.86 -7.48 16.38
N ALA A 68 9.21 -6.53 15.49
CA ALA A 68 10.08 -5.41 15.82
C ALA A 68 9.49 -4.46 16.89
N LEU A 69 8.17 -4.50 17.18
CA LEU A 69 7.57 -3.77 18.28
C LEU A 69 8.06 -4.25 19.65
N SER A 70 8.60 -5.47 19.74
CA SER A 70 9.23 -6.02 20.95
C SER A 70 10.72 -5.63 21.10
N ALA A 71 11.24 -4.70 20.28
CA ALA A 71 12.63 -4.27 20.35
C ALA A 71 13.01 -3.73 21.74
N ARG A 72 14.27 -4.00 22.15
CA ARG A 72 14.79 -3.57 23.46
C ARG A 72 14.86 -2.05 23.62
N SER A 73 15.16 -1.34 22.53
CA SER A 73 15.31 0.13 22.52
C SER A 73 13.97 0.82 22.24
N ASN A 74 13.65 1.83 23.05
CA ASN A 74 12.49 2.70 22.86
C ASN A 74 12.46 3.35 21.46
N ALA A 75 13.63 3.78 20.96
CA ALA A 75 13.74 4.39 19.64
C ALA A 75 13.45 3.39 18.52
N ALA A 76 13.89 2.13 18.68
CA ALA A 76 13.62 1.07 17.72
C ALA A 76 12.12 0.71 17.70
N ARG A 77 11.46 0.61 18.87
CA ARG A 77 10.00 0.39 18.94
C ARG A 77 9.21 1.52 18.29
N ALA A 78 9.57 2.77 18.56
CA ALA A 78 8.94 3.92 17.92
C ALA A 78 9.13 3.88 16.38
N GLY A 79 10.33 3.53 15.92
CA GLY A 79 10.62 3.35 14.49
C GLY A 79 9.78 2.24 13.86
N ALA A 80 9.62 1.10 14.53
CA ALA A 80 8.77 0.01 14.07
C ALA A 80 7.29 0.42 13.96
N MET A 81 6.75 1.16 14.95
CA MET A 81 5.38 1.70 14.88
C MET A 81 5.19 2.67 13.69
N VAL A 82 6.17 3.54 13.43
CA VAL A 82 6.13 4.45 12.28
C VAL A 82 6.20 3.68 10.96
N SER A 83 7.06 2.67 10.86
CA SER A 83 7.16 1.81 9.66
C SER A 83 5.87 1.04 9.41
N LEU A 84 5.26 0.48 10.46
CA LEU A 84 3.98 -0.22 10.38
C LEU A 84 2.88 0.75 9.92
N ARG A 85 2.78 1.93 10.53
CA ARG A 85 1.84 2.98 10.11
C ARG A 85 1.99 3.30 8.62
N ASN A 86 3.21 3.49 8.16
CA ASN A 86 3.50 3.78 6.75
C ASN A 86 3.07 2.65 5.82
N ALA A 87 3.27 1.38 6.21
CA ALA A 87 2.81 0.25 5.41
C ALA A 87 1.27 0.22 5.31
N LEU A 88 0.58 0.41 6.43
CA LEU A 88 -0.88 0.40 6.51
C LEU A 88 -1.53 1.58 5.76
N GLN A 89 -0.84 2.72 5.61
CA GLN A 89 -1.35 3.81 4.77
C GLN A 89 -1.39 3.46 3.27
N ARG A 90 -0.58 2.49 2.81
CA ARG A 90 -0.44 2.15 1.39
C ARG A 90 -1.25 0.93 1.00
N ARG A 91 -1.57 0.06 1.96
CA ARG A 91 -2.15 -1.27 1.74
C ARG A 91 -3.07 -1.65 2.89
N HIS A 92 -4.12 -2.39 2.56
CA HIS A 92 -5.12 -2.88 3.50
C HIS A 92 -4.81 -4.33 3.86
N LEU A 93 -4.61 -4.64 5.15
CA LEU A 93 -4.10 -5.93 5.62
C LEU A 93 -4.97 -6.53 6.74
N ALA A 94 -6.28 -6.49 6.58
CA ALA A 94 -7.23 -6.85 7.63
C ALA A 94 -7.03 -8.25 8.23
N ALA A 95 -6.80 -9.28 7.41
CA ALA A 95 -6.63 -10.65 7.91
C ALA A 95 -5.45 -10.77 8.89
N VAL A 96 -4.28 -10.25 8.51
CA VAL A 96 -3.08 -10.25 9.36
C VAL A 96 -3.32 -9.43 10.64
N LEU A 97 -3.92 -8.25 10.52
CA LEU A 97 -4.15 -7.36 11.66
C LEU A 97 -5.19 -7.90 12.62
N CYS A 98 -6.24 -8.56 12.14
CA CYS A 98 -7.23 -9.23 12.97
C CYS A 98 -6.58 -10.36 13.78
N ASN A 99 -5.76 -11.19 13.13
CA ASN A 99 -5.01 -12.26 13.80
C ASN A 99 -4.01 -11.74 14.84
N GLN A 100 -3.47 -10.54 14.65
CA GLN A 100 -2.51 -9.90 15.56
C GLN A 100 -3.13 -8.84 16.47
N ARG A 101 -4.46 -8.69 16.49
CA ARG A 101 -5.16 -7.59 17.18
C ARG A 101 -4.74 -7.45 18.64
N ALA A 102 -4.75 -8.56 19.39
CA ALA A 102 -4.40 -8.56 20.81
C ALA A 102 -2.93 -8.18 21.05
N THR A 103 -2.02 -8.70 20.23
CA THR A 103 -0.59 -8.35 20.26
C THR A 103 -0.38 -6.86 19.99
N LEU A 104 -1.05 -6.33 18.97
CA LEU A 104 -0.98 -4.92 18.59
C LEU A 104 -1.54 -4.00 19.67
N ALA A 105 -2.69 -4.36 20.25
CA ALA A 105 -3.31 -3.61 21.34
C ALA A 105 -2.38 -3.52 22.55
N ASP A 106 -1.79 -4.64 22.99
CA ASP A 106 -0.87 -4.68 24.11
C ASP A 106 0.37 -3.79 23.89
N HIS A 107 0.96 -3.82 22.69
CA HIS A 107 2.11 -2.96 22.35
C HIS A 107 1.74 -1.47 22.36
N LEU A 108 0.59 -1.10 21.78
CA LEU A 108 0.11 0.28 21.76
C LEU A 108 -0.24 0.77 23.16
N ALA A 109 -0.98 -0.02 23.94
CA ALA A 109 -1.34 0.31 25.32
C ALA A 109 -0.10 0.53 26.18
N LYS A 110 0.91 -0.36 26.08
CA LYS A 110 2.20 -0.19 26.77
C LYS A 110 2.93 1.07 26.34
N ALA A 111 2.98 1.36 25.05
CA ALA A 111 3.66 2.54 24.53
C ALA A 111 2.97 3.85 24.93
N LEU A 112 1.65 3.90 24.91
CA LEU A 112 0.86 5.06 25.36
C LEU A 112 1.02 5.29 26.87
N ARG A 113 0.94 4.22 27.66
CA ARG A 113 1.01 4.30 29.13
C ARG A 113 2.42 4.64 29.63
N ARG A 114 3.43 3.90 29.14
CA ARG A 114 4.80 3.87 29.72
C ARG A 114 5.90 4.30 28.76
N GLY A 115 5.59 4.48 27.47
CA GLY A 115 6.57 4.88 26.46
C GLY A 115 7.06 6.32 26.66
N ARG A 116 8.20 6.62 26.04
CA ARG A 116 8.71 8.00 25.93
C ARG A 116 7.93 8.79 24.87
N ASP A 117 8.15 10.10 24.80
CA ASP A 117 7.45 11.00 23.86
C ASP A 117 7.41 10.47 22.42
N GLY A 118 8.53 9.92 21.92
CA GLY A 118 8.62 9.34 20.58
C GLY A 118 7.74 8.09 20.40
N GLU A 119 7.71 7.20 21.39
CA GLU A 119 6.87 5.98 21.36
C GLU A 119 5.40 6.34 21.49
N ARG A 120 5.04 7.23 22.41
CA ARG A 120 3.66 7.70 22.60
C ARG A 120 3.11 8.34 21.33
N ARG A 121 3.90 9.21 20.69
CA ARG A 121 3.54 9.86 19.42
C ARG A 121 3.33 8.83 18.32
N ALA A 122 4.27 7.88 18.17
CA ALA A 122 4.18 6.85 17.15
C ALA A 122 2.97 5.91 17.36
N ALA A 123 2.71 5.50 18.61
CA ALA A 123 1.57 4.66 18.98
C ALA A 123 0.24 5.38 18.71
N ALA A 124 0.13 6.65 19.11
CA ALA A 124 -1.04 7.46 18.85
C ALA A 124 -1.33 7.59 17.35
N GLY A 125 -0.31 7.91 16.55
CA GLY A 125 -0.47 8.04 15.09
C GLY A 125 -0.78 6.72 14.36
N LEU A 126 -0.52 5.56 14.98
CA LEU A 126 -0.80 4.23 14.42
C LEU A 126 -2.20 3.72 14.79
N ALA A 127 -2.69 4.03 16.00
CA ALA A 127 -3.98 3.54 16.51
C ALA A 127 -5.17 3.73 15.53
N PRO A 128 -5.37 4.91 14.90
CA PRO A 128 -6.40 5.15 13.87
C PRO A 128 -6.42 4.12 12.75
N LEU A 129 -5.25 3.82 12.19
CA LEU A 129 -5.13 2.91 11.06
C LEU A 129 -5.42 1.47 11.48
N LEU A 130 -5.02 1.09 12.69
CA LEU A 130 -5.28 -0.25 13.21
C LEU A 130 -6.77 -0.47 13.44
N ALA A 131 -7.48 0.46 14.08
CA ALA A 131 -8.92 0.29 14.25
C ALA A 131 -9.66 0.26 12.90
N LEU A 132 -9.21 1.05 11.92
CA LEU A 132 -9.81 1.04 10.58
C LEU A 132 -9.65 -0.32 9.88
N GLN A 133 -8.48 -0.97 10.04
CA GLN A 133 -8.16 -2.18 9.27
C GLN A 133 -8.43 -3.50 10.00
N ILE A 134 -8.52 -3.53 11.34
CA ILE A 134 -8.83 -4.76 12.09
C ILE A 134 -10.23 -5.31 11.73
N GLY A 135 -11.15 -4.46 11.29
CA GLY A 135 -12.49 -4.85 10.87
C GLY A 135 -13.47 -5.00 12.04
N GLU A 136 -14.74 -5.24 11.71
CA GLU A 136 -15.86 -5.20 12.66
C GLU A 136 -15.73 -6.21 13.81
N GLU A 137 -15.16 -7.39 13.56
CA GLU A 137 -15.06 -8.47 14.55
C GLU A 137 -14.07 -8.23 15.70
N GLY A 138 -13.23 -7.19 15.61
CA GLY A 138 -12.19 -6.92 16.62
C GLY A 138 -11.98 -5.45 16.95
N VAL A 139 -12.63 -4.54 16.23
CA VAL A 139 -12.42 -3.11 16.42
C VAL A 139 -12.92 -2.64 17.79
N GLU A 140 -14.03 -3.18 18.29
CA GLU A 140 -14.58 -2.76 19.58
C GLU A 140 -13.63 -3.09 20.74
N GLU A 141 -13.10 -4.31 20.80
CA GLU A 141 -12.15 -4.71 21.84
C GLU A 141 -10.87 -3.89 21.75
N PHE A 142 -10.36 -3.68 20.53
CA PHE A 142 -9.17 -2.86 20.31
C PHE A 142 -9.40 -1.42 20.80
N VAL A 143 -10.50 -0.80 20.41
CA VAL A 143 -10.81 0.59 20.78
C VAL A 143 -11.06 0.72 22.27
N ASN A 144 -11.74 -0.24 22.90
CA ASN A 144 -11.98 -0.23 24.35
C ASN A 144 -10.68 -0.33 25.16
N GLU A 145 -9.66 -1.02 24.64
CA GLU A 145 -8.34 -1.10 25.27
C GLU A 145 -7.51 0.18 25.04
N ILE A 146 -7.53 0.74 23.84
CA ILE A 146 -6.65 1.85 23.46
C ILE A 146 -7.20 3.23 23.84
N ARG A 147 -8.52 3.44 23.77
CA ARG A 147 -9.16 4.72 24.08
C ARG A 147 -8.79 5.29 25.47
N PRO A 148 -8.85 4.52 26.58
CA PRO A 148 -8.48 5.07 27.89
C PRO A 148 -6.99 5.48 27.95
N GLU A 149 -6.11 4.77 27.25
CA GLU A 149 -4.68 5.10 27.21
C GLU A 149 -4.40 6.36 26.40
N LEU A 150 -5.09 6.56 25.28
CA LEU A 150 -5.04 7.82 24.51
C LEU A 150 -5.54 9.00 25.35
N ALA A 151 -6.69 8.84 26.03
CA ALA A 151 -7.23 9.89 26.88
C ALA A 151 -6.27 10.27 28.03
N ALA A 152 -5.66 9.27 28.68
CA ALA A 152 -4.67 9.49 29.71
C ALA A 152 -3.41 10.20 29.17
N ALA A 153 -2.91 9.77 28.00
CA ALA A 153 -1.74 10.39 27.37
C ALA A 153 -2.02 11.83 26.90
N ALA A 154 -3.24 12.16 26.47
CA ALA A 154 -3.63 13.53 26.10
C ALA A 154 -3.66 14.47 27.31
N ALA A 155 -4.10 13.97 28.46
CA ALA A 155 -4.21 14.72 29.70
C ALA A 155 -2.86 14.90 30.44
N ASP A 156 -1.82 14.14 30.07
CA ASP A 156 -0.50 14.20 30.69
C ASP A 156 0.23 15.51 30.34
N LYS A 157 0.29 16.42 31.31
CA LYS A 157 0.98 17.73 31.17
C LYS A 157 2.50 17.63 31.18
N SER A 158 3.07 16.48 31.54
CA SER A 158 4.51 16.26 31.52
C SER A 158 5.04 15.83 30.14
N ALA A 159 4.15 15.37 29.26
CA ALA A 159 4.49 15.01 27.89
C ALA A 159 4.77 16.25 27.03
N SER A 160 5.61 16.08 26.00
CA SER A 160 5.93 17.16 25.07
C SER A 160 4.68 17.72 24.36
N LEU A 161 4.71 19.00 23.97
CA LEU A 161 3.61 19.62 23.23
C LEU A 161 3.27 18.85 21.94
N GLU A 162 4.29 18.40 21.21
CA GLU A 162 4.10 17.60 20.00
C GLU A 162 3.39 16.28 20.26
N THR A 163 3.80 15.56 21.31
CA THR A 163 3.16 14.29 21.71
C THR A 163 1.71 14.53 22.08
N ARG A 164 1.41 15.57 22.85
CA ARG A 164 0.04 15.90 23.26
C ARG A 164 -0.83 16.29 22.07
N THR A 165 -0.31 17.10 21.14
CA THR A 165 -1.03 17.48 19.91
C THR A 165 -1.35 16.26 19.05
N GLU A 166 -0.40 15.35 18.87
CA GLU A 166 -0.65 14.11 18.12
C GLU A 166 -1.68 13.23 18.82
N VAL A 167 -1.53 12.96 20.13
CA VAL A 167 -2.50 12.13 20.85
C VAL A 167 -3.90 12.76 20.80
N MET A 168 -4.00 14.08 21.01
CA MET A 168 -5.28 14.78 20.98
C MET A 168 -5.92 14.73 19.58
N SER A 169 -5.16 14.89 18.49
CA SER A 169 -5.72 14.81 17.15
C SER A 169 -6.33 13.44 16.86
N GLN A 170 -5.74 12.36 17.37
CA GLN A 170 -6.23 11.00 17.17
C GLN A 170 -7.34 10.58 18.16
N THR A 171 -7.42 11.22 19.33
CA THR A 171 -8.44 10.91 20.35
C THR A 171 -9.85 11.26 19.85
N PHE A 172 -10.00 12.30 19.03
CA PHE A 172 -11.30 12.73 18.49
C PHE A 172 -11.81 11.88 17.32
N THR A 173 -10.98 11.03 16.72
CA THR A 173 -11.38 10.15 15.61
C THR A 173 -12.34 9.02 16.06
N TYR A 174 -12.56 8.85 17.37
CA TYR A 174 -13.31 7.74 17.97
C TYR A 174 -14.44 8.15 18.93
N VAL A 175 -14.82 9.43 18.91
CA VAL A 175 -16.00 9.99 19.60
C VAL A 175 -17.08 10.24 18.56
#